data_AF-A0A932CR86-F1
#
_entry.id   AF-A0A932CR86-F1
#
_cell.length_a   1.000
_cell.length_b   1.000
_cell.length_c   1.000
_cell.angle_alpha   90.00
_cell.angle_beta   90.00
_cell.angle_gamma   90.00
#
_symmetry.space_group_name_H-M   'P 1'
#
loop_
_entity.id
_entity.type
_entity.pdbx_description
1 polymer ?
#
loop_
_entity_poly.entity_id
_entity_poly.type
_entity_poly.pdbx_seq_one_letter_code
_entity_poly.pdbx_strand_id
1 'polypeptide(L)'
;MKDKGIDLHEIQDSHKLSPIPDMFLIDDRGQREEFRAFIKNNPYVNYDKDYYQAHTAFFSDMDLERLFTTYFETDELENPKRHNIKELFYFLPANLEVVRFRQDIVKDFIEDPLLSDVIESSMNTLRKSLAGVNFSSTSKGLLLPYSKLIRDYEAVLVNLIEKLGAKSSEGLKQLSRFLKQMKDHPDMKVWKDYDKKIEEEVPFYLSLTRRFDFTPIAFSIFGFENDSSALSKMLKEATDRFGKIKTDTIDGERLEAMEVNLTYRHQYVRIPLMEAFVQIMMQVFGNPFDGLENHVRYVIASLSQLSFYRKSARLYRQLTAEGIPCIFPDVREAKARGMKIEEAYNFLIERKRGTRLVPNDIENSYKCRINVITGSNYGGKSCYMKTISLVQLMGQIGLYVPARSASLSVVDHIFTHFPEREGAGDIESRYSWELERAKRIFSYATPYSLVLFDEPCSGTAYTEGISQTRTFIKISQQIGMKTYFTTHMHEIAKDIEENRDVYPYCDNLFVVTEQTNQGPRYTYQILKGMANYSGAAQLAEARGCDEVALKKLLDGRILTNSLPVIDDSAYNGGDHSSAVGRYIPGGETG
;
A
#
# COMPACT_ATOMS: atom_id res chain seq x y z
N MET A 1 -11.70 -36.89 -48.47
CA MET A 1 -11.33 -35.80 -49.38
C MET A 1 -10.24 -34.97 -48.70
N LYS A 2 -9.04 -35.00 -49.28
CA LYS A 2 -7.94 -34.07 -48.97
C LYS A 2 -8.27 -32.75 -49.68
N ASP A 3 -8.45 -31.67 -48.92
CA ASP A 3 -8.03 -30.29 -49.26
C ASP A 3 -8.66 -29.31 -48.29
N LYS A 4 -7.81 -28.37 -47.83
CA LYS A 4 -7.94 -27.41 -46.71
C LYS A 4 -7.21 -27.87 -45.45
N GLY A 5 -5.88 -27.90 -45.56
CA GLY A 5 -4.99 -27.85 -44.41
C GLY A 5 -5.24 -26.55 -43.66
N ILE A 6 -5.96 -26.64 -42.55
CA ILE A 6 -5.95 -25.63 -41.51
C ILE A 6 -4.68 -25.92 -40.72
N ASP A 7 -3.70 -25.02 -40.81
CA ASP A 7 -2.48 -25.11 -40.02
C ASP A 7 -2.84 -24.84 -38.55
N LEU A 8 -2.75 -25.87 -37.70
CA LEU A 8 -3.05 -25.78 -36.27
C LEU A 8 -2.13 -24.78 -35.54
N HIS A 9 -1.00 -24.40 -36.16
CA HIS A 9 -0.13 -23.34 -35.63
C HIS A 9 -0.67 -21.92 -35.87
N GLU A 10 -1.48 -21.67 -36.90
CA GLU A 10 -2.09 -20.35 -37.14
C GLU A 10 -3.23 -20.04 -36.16
N ILE A 11 -3.96 -21.05 -35.67
CA ILE A 11 -5.03 -20.87 -34.68
C ILE A 11 -4.46 -20.46 -33.32
N GLN A 12 -3.28 -20.98 -32.94
CA GLN A 12 -2.61 -20.62 -31.68
C GLN A 12 -2.17 -19.16 -31.60
N ASP A 13 -1.95 -18.49 -32.74
CA ASP A 13 -1.55 -17.07 -32.77
C ASP A 13 -2.76 -16.10 -32.77
N SER A 14 -3.94 -16.55 -33.23
CA SER A 14 -5.17 -15.72 -33.26
C SER A 14 -5.80 -15.46 -31.89
N HIS A 15 -5.52 -16.30 -30.89
CA HIS A 15 -6.00 -16.17 -29.50
C HIS A 15 -4.98 -15.52 -28.55
N LYS A 16 -3.88 -14.96 -29.06
CA LYS A 16 -2.90 -14.23 -28.25
C LYS A 16 -3.49 -12.89 -27.81
N LEU A 17 -4.22 -12.92 -26.69
CA LEU A 17 -4.41 -11.71 -25.88
C LEU A 17 -3.02 -11.10 -25.61
N SER A 18 -2.88 -9.80 -25.88
CA SER A 18 -1.68 -9.05 -25.51
C SER A 18 -1.36 -9.31 -24.03
N PRO A 19 -0.09 -9.32 -23.59
CA PRO A 19 0.25 -9.51 -22.17
C PRO A 19 -0.55 -8.54 -21.31
N ILE A 20 -0.97 -8.99 -20.12
CA ILE A 20 -1.75 -8.19 -19.14
C ILE A 20 -1.13 -6.80 -19.08
N PRO A 21 -1.79 -5.74 -19.58
CA PRO A 21 -1.29 -4.40 -19.33
C PRO A 21 -1.30 -4.27 -17.82
N ASP A 22 -0.17 -3.88 -17.23
CA ASP A 22 -0.09 -3.55 -15.81
C ASP A 22 -0.81 -2.21 -15.57
N MET A 23 -2.10 -2.19 -15.90
CA MET A 23 -2.98 -1.03 -16.11
C MET A 23 -3.11 -0.16 -14.86
N PHE A 24 -2.79 -0.74 -13.71
CA PHE A 24 -3.06 -0.16 -12.41
C PHE A 24 -1.87 -0.11 -11.47
N LEU A 25 -0.94 -1.04 -11.58
CA LEU A 25 0.19 -1.12 -10.66
C LEU A 25 1.48 -0.56 -11.26
N ILE A 26 1.67 -0.59 -12.57
CA ILE A 26 2.97 -0.32 -13.21
C ILE A 26 2.81 0.49 -14.52
N ASP A 27 3.04 1.80 -14.42
CA ASP A 27 3.89 2.58 -15.36
C ASP A 27 5.39 2.36 -15.02
N ASP A 28 5.67 1.57 -13.98
CA ASP A 28 7.01 1.35 -13.45
C ASP A 28 7.87 0.44 -14.36
N ARG A 29 7.40 -0.10 -15.49
CA ARG A 29 8.27 -0.83 -16.44
C ARG A 29 9.13 0.13 -17.25
N GLY A 30 8.53 1.22 -17.73
CA GLY A 30 9.25 2.31 -18.37
C GLY A 30 10.19 2.99 -17.39
N GLN A 31 9.72 3.30 -16.18
CA GLN A 31 10.59 3.86 -15.13
C GLN A 31 11.64 2.86 -14.65
N ARG A 32 11.35 1.56 -14.51
CA ARG A 32 12.37 0.53 -14.22
C ARG A 32 13.36 0.38 -15.35
N GLU A 33 12.95 0.46 -16.61
CA GLU A 33 13.84 0.35 -17.76
C GLU A 33 14.67 1.61 -17.96
N GLU A 34 14.09 2.80 -17.82
CA GLU A 34 14.79 4.09 -17.80
C GLU A 34 15.70 4.21 -16.58
N PHE A 35 15.27 3.74 -15.40
CA PHE A 35 16.10 3.64 -14.20
C PHE A 35 17.22 2.63 -14.42
N ARG A 36 16.93 1.41 -14.89
CA ARG A 36 17.94 0.41 -15.26
C ARG A 36 18.90 0.95 -16.34
N ALA A 37 18.43 1.75 -17.28
CA ALA A 37 19.24 2.37 -18.34
C ALA A 37 20.08 3.56 -17.84
N PHE A 38 19.51 4.43 -17.01
CA PHE A 38 20.20 5.51 -16.30
C PHE A 38 21.30 4.93 -15.40
N ILE A 39 21.00 3.84 -14.69
CA ILE A 39 21.93 3.07 -13.87
C ILE A 39 23.05 2.46 -14.70
N LYS A 40 22.73 1.80 -15.83
CA LYS A 40 23.72 1.17 -16.71
C LYS A 40 24.72 2.18 -17.29
N ASN A 41 24.35 3.46 -17.35
CA ASN A 41 25.17 4.54 -17.90
C ASN A 41 25.87 5.41 -16.84
N ASN A 42 25.73 5.12 -15.54
CA ASN A 42 26.37 5.89 -14.47
C ASN A 42 27.60 5.16 -13.90
N PRO A 43 28.84 5.60 -14.24
CA PRO A 43 30.07 4.90 -13.88
C PRO A 43 30.43 4.95 -12.38
N TYR A 44 29.66 5.69 -11.57
CA TYR A 44 29.90 5.82 -10.12
C TYR A 44 28.97 4.94 -9.26
N VAL A 45 28.01 4.24 -9.87
CA VAL A 45 27.04 3.39 -9.16
C VAL A 45 27.42 1.93 -9.33
N ASN A 46 28.15 1.36 -8.36
CA ASN A 46 28.46 -0.06 -8.33
C ASN A 46 27.37 -0.78 -7.52
N TYR A 47 26.34 -1.28 -8.21
CA TYR A 47 25.16 -1.85 -7.56
C TYR A 47 25.42 -3.30 -7.12
N ASP A 48 25.99 -3.45 -5.93
CA ASP A 48 26.07 -4.74 -5.22
C ASP A 48 24.85 -4.91 -4.28
N LYS A 49 24.78 -6.05 -3.58
CA LYS A 49 23.87 -6.35 -2.45
C LYS A 49 23.69 -5.16 -1.49
N ASP A 50 24.74 -4.35 -1.34
CA ASP A 50 24.77 -3.17 -0.47
C ASP A 50 23.80 -2.06 -0.86
N TYR A 51 23.57 -1.79 -2.16
CA TYR A 51 22.56 -0.79 -2.54
C TYR A 51 21.16 -1.30 -2.17
N TYR A 52 20.85 -2.56 -2.53
CA TYR A 52 19.50 -3.09 -2.28
C TYR A 52 19.18 -3.10 -0.80
N GLN A 53 20.18 -3.43 0.04
CA GLN A 53 20.08 -3.29 1.48
C GLN A 53 19.83 -1.85 1.91
N ALA A 54 20.60 -0.88 1.41
CA ALA A 54 20.41 0.53 1.76
C ALA A 54 19.03 1.06 1.33
N HIS A 55 18.54 0.66 0.15
CA HIS A 55 17.27 1.11 -0.42
C HIS A 55 16.04 0.48 0.25
N THR A 56 16.15 -0.73 0.81
CA THR A 56 15.01 -1.41 1.45
C THR A 56 15.04 -1.34 2.98
N ALA A 57 16.18 -1.01 3.59
CA ALA A 57 16.33 -0.92 5.05
C ALA A 57 15.39 0.09 5.71
N PHE A 58 15.01 1.19 5.02
CA PHE A 58 14.08 2.17 5.60
C PHE A 58 12.74 1.52 5.99
N PHE A 59 12.31 0.51 5.24
CA PHE A 59 11.01 -0.11 5.44
C PHE A 59 10.95 -0.89 6.76
N SER A 60 12.03 -1.61 7.08
CA SER A 60 12.19 -2.29 8.37
C SER A 60 12.46 -1.30 9.51
N ASP A 61 13.40 -0.37 9.33
CA ASP A 61 13.83 0.58 10.37
C ASP A 61 12.67 1.45 10.87
N MET A 62 11.76 1.79 9.97
CA MET A 62 10.60 2.64 10.26
C MET A 62 9.36 1.88 10.73
N ASP A 63 9.45 0.56 10.96
CA ASP A 63 8.31 -0.32 11.27
C ASP A 63 7.21 -0.28 10.16
N LEU A 64 7.56 0.05 8.91
CA LEU A 64 6.58 0.21 7.81
C LEU A 64 6.07 -1.13 7.27
N GLU A 65 6.70 -2.24 7.63
CA GLU A 65 6.13 -3.59 7.41
C GLU A 65 4.73 -3.74 8.00
N ARG A 66 4.43 -3.02 9.07
CA ARG A 66 3.10 -2.98 9.68
C ARG A 66 2.07 -2.31 8.77
N LEU A 67 2.48 -1.37 7.94
CA LEU A 67 1.62 -0.82 6.90
C LEU A 67 1.21 -1.95 5.96
N PHE A 68 2.18 -2.74 5.49
CA PHE A 68 1.89 -3.87 4.62
C PHE A 68 0.95 -4.88 5.27
N THR A 69 1.20 -5.30 6.52
CA THR A 69 0.30 -6.25 7.21
C THR A 69 -1.07 -5.65 7.53
N THR A 70 -1.15 -4.35 7.78
CA THR A 70 -2.44 -3.65 7.94
C THR A 70 -3.24 -3.66 6.63
N TYR A 71 -2.55 -3.58 5.49
CA TYR A 71 -3.16 -3.62 4.17
C TYR A 71 -3.44 -5.04 3.67
N PHE A 72 -2.63 -6.04 4.02
CA PHE A 72 -2.75 -7.40 3.49
C PHE A 72 -2.92 -8.41 4.63
N GLU A 73 -4.12 -9.01 4.71
CA GLU A 73 -4.41 -10.15 5.60
C GLU A 73 -3.53 -11.36 5.24
N THR A 74 -3.28 -12.24 6.23
CA THR A 74 -2.33 -13.34 6.14
C THR A 74 -2.64 -14.36 5.04
N ASP A 75 -3.91 -14.55 4.69
CA ASP A 75 -4.33 -15.62 3.76
C ASP A 75 -4.05 -15.28 2.28
N GLU A 76 -3.80 -14.00 1.95
CA GLU A 76 -3.41 -13.58 0.59
C GLU A 76 -1.88 -13.50 0.41
N LEU A 77 -1.10 -13.69 1.48
CA LEU A 77 0.37 -13.79 1.44
C LEU A 77 0.85 -15.10 0.81
N GLU A 78 -0.02 -16.10 0.65
CA GLU A 78 0.33 -17.45 0.18
C GLU A 78 0.46 -17.58 -1.34
N ASN A 79 0.13 -16.54 -2.12
CA ASN A 79 0.41 -16.54 -3.57
C ASN A 79 1.18 -15.29 -4.05
N PRO A 80 2.44 -15.11 -3.58
CA PRO A 80 3.28 -13.94 -3.89
C PRO A 80 3.71 -13.84 -5.37
N LYS A 81 3.37 -14.83 -6.21
CA LYS A 81 3.85 -14.93 -7.58
C LYS A 81 3.04 -14.14 -8.62
N ARG A 82 1.85 -13.62 -8.29
CA ARG A 82 0.97 -13.05 -9.33
C ARG A 82 1.04 -11.54 -9.51
N HIS A 83 1.29 -10.74 -8.47
CA HIS A 83 1.62 -9.31 -8.60
C HIS A 83 2.42 -8.92 -7.35
N ASN A 84 3.68 -8.48 -7.50
CA ASN A 84 4.55 -8.19 -6.36
C ASN A 84 4.16 -6.85 -5.70
N ILE A 85 2.98 -6.79 -5.07
CA ILE A 85 2.44 -5.55 -4.47
C ILE A 85 3.37 -4.98 -3.39
N LYS A 86 4.18 -5.83 -2.74
CA LYS A 86 5.25 -5.40 -1.83
C LYS A 86 6.23 -4.43 -2.49
N GLU A 87 6.53 -4.61 -3.79
CA GLU A 87 7.41 -3.69 -4.52
C GLU A 87 6.86 -2.27 -4.56
N LEU A 88 5.54 -2.06 -4.54
CA LEU A 88 4.96 -0.70 -4.51
C LEU A 88 5.36 0.09 -3.26
N PHE A 89 5.68 -0.61 -2.17
CA PHE A 89 6.08 0.01 -0.91
C PHE A 89 7.60 0.23 -0.82
N TYR A 90 8.39 -0.49 -1.61
CA TYR A 90 9.84 -0.33 -1.68
C TYR A 90 10.26 0.70 -2.74
N PHE A 91 9.54 0.75 -3.87
CA PHE A 91 9.86 1.61 -5.00
C PHE A 91 8.87 2.76 -5.10
N LEU A 92 9.35 3.95 -4.73
CA LEU A 92 8.55 5.16 -4.76
C LEU A 92 8.43 5.69 -6.20
N PRO A 93 7.21 5.95 -6.71
CA PRO A 93 7.06 6.48 -8.07
C PRO A 93 7.60 7.91 -8.16
N ALA A 94 8.37 8.19 -9.20
CA ALA A 94 8.90 9.52 -9.47
C ALA A 94 7.94 10.37 -10.32
N ASN A 95 7.12 9.74 -11.16
CA ASN A 95 6.15 10.41 -12.04
C ASN A 95 4.89 10.83 -11.27
N LEU A 96 4.61 12.14 -11.26
CA LEU A 96 3.42 12.71 -10.63
C LEU A 96 2.11 12.24 -11.24
N GLU A 97 2.09 11.95 -12.55
CA GLU A 97 0.89 11.46 -13.22
C GLU A 97 0.49 10.10 -12.66
N VAL A 98 1.46 9.23 -12.36
CA VAL A 98 1.21 7.94 -11.69
C VAL A 98 0.65 8.16 -10.29
N VAL A 99 1.23 9.08 -9.52
CA VAL A 99 0.73 9.39 -8.17
C VAL A 99 -0.71 9.89 -8.21
N ARG A 100 -1.02 10.85 -9.09
CA ARG A 100 -2.35 11.43 -9.26
C ARG A 100 -3.37 10.41 -9.79
N PHE A 101 -2.96 9.61 -10.79
CA PHE A 101 -3.77 8.51 -11.32
C PHE A 101 -4.20 7.55 -10.22
N ARG A 102 -3.25 7.18 -9.33
CA ARG A 102 -3.55 6.34 -8.17
C ARG A 102 -4.50 7.03 -7.19
N GLN A 103 -4.25 8.30 -6.86
CA GLN A 103 -5.12 9.07 -5.96
C GLN A 103 -6.57 9.11 -6.46
N ASP A 104 -6.76 9.32 -7.77
CA ASP A 104 -8.11 9.41 -8.35
C ASP A 104 -8.85 8.06 -8.30
N ILE A 105 -8.16 6.94 -8.51
CA ILE A 105 -8.76 5.62 -8.32
C ILE A 105 -9.13 5.39 -6.84
N VAL A 106 -8.24 5.74 -5.89
CA VAL A 106 -8.57 5.61 -4.45
C VAL A 106 -9.80 6.44 -4.10
N LYS A 107 -9.93 7.66 -4.62
CA LYS A 107 -11.10 8.53 -4.40
C LYS A 107 -12.39 7.85 -4.86
N ASP A 108 -12.43 7.28 -6.07
CA ASP A 108 -13.61 6.55 -6.54
C ASP A 108 -14.03 5.40 -5.61
N PHE A 109 -13.06 4.67 -5.03
CA PHE A 109 -13.34 3.61 -4.04
C PHE A 109 -13.77 4.12 -2.65
N ILE A 110 -13.32 5.32 -2.27
CA ILE A 110 -13.76 5.98 -1.04
C ILE A 110 -15.20 6.46 -1.21
N GLU A 111 -15.51 7.11 -2.34
CA GLU A 111 -16.82 7.70 -2.67
C GLU A 111 -17.89 6.64 -2.90
N ASP A 112 -17.54 5.49 -3.50
CA ASP A 112 -18.45 4.35 -3.66
C ASP A 112 -17.97 3.11 -2.90
N PRO A 113 -18.42 2.92 -1.65
CA PRO A 113 -18.12 1.71 -0.89
C PRO A 113 -18.57 0.42 -1.56
N LEU A 114 -19.71 0.42 -2.28
CA LEU A 114 -20.28 -0.77 -2.92
C LEU A 114 -19.43 -1.27 -4.09
N LEU A 115 -18.60 -0.39 -4.68
CA LEU A 115 -17.66 -0.78 -5.74
C LEU A 115 -16.71 -1.90 -5.28
N SER A 116 -16.32 -1.86 -4.00
CA SER A 116 -15.46 -2.88 -3.40
C SER A 116 -16.11 -4.27 -3.43
N ASP A 117 -17.39 -4.31 -3.06
CA ASP A 117 -18.19 -5.53 -2.99
C ASP A 117 -18.53 -6.05 -4.38
N VAL A 118 -18.80 -5.15 -5.33
CA VAL A 118 -19.04 -5.50 -6.75
C VAL A 118 -17.81 -6.20 -7.33
N ILE A 119 -16.61 -5.66 -7.12
CA ILE A 119 -15.37 -6.25 -7.65
C ILE A 119 -15.08 -7.61 -6.99
N GLU A 120 -15.23 -7.70 -5.67
CA GLU A 120 -14.98 -8.95 -4.94
C GLU A 120 -15.99 -10.05 -5.31
N SER A 121 -17.28 -9.71 -5.35
CA SER A 121 -18.34 -10.62 -5.79
C SER A 121 -18.11 -11.10 -7.23
N SER A 122 -17.75 -10.19 -8.14
CA SER A 122 -17.42 -10.53 -9.53
C SER A 122 -16.25 -11.50 -9.63
N MET A 123 -15.14 -11.25 -8.92
CA MET A 123 -13.99 -12.16 -8.90
C MET A 123 -14.35 -13.52 -8.31
N ASN A 124 -15.15 -13.55 -7.24
CA ASN A 124 -15.57 -14.79 -6.58
C ASN A 124 -16.49 -15.63 -7.47
N THR A 125 -17.43 -15.00 -8.17
CA THR A 125 -18.28 -15.67 -9.17
C THR A 125 -17.43 -16.28 -10.27
N LEU A 126 -16.52 -15.50 -10.89
CA LEU A 126 -15.65 -16.02 -11.94
C LEU A 126 -14.75 -17.17 -11.46
N ARG A 127 -14.16 -17.06 -10.26
CA ARG A 127 -13.30 -18.12 -9.70
C ARG A 127 -14.07 -19.40 -9.42
N LYS A 128 -15.27 -19.31 -8.84
CA LYS A 128 -16.13 -20.46 -8.55
C LYS A 128 -16.55 -21.16 -9.83
N SER A 129 -17.01 -20.41 -10.83
CA SER A 129 -17.47 -20.97 -12.09
C SER A 129 -16.31 -21.56 -12.90
N LEU A 130 -15.14 -20.91 -12.90
CA LEU A 130 -13.93 -21.44 -13.53
C LEU A 130 -13.46 -22.74 -12.88
N ALA A 131 -13.51 -22.85 -11.54
CA ALA A 131 -13.13 -24.06 -10.82
C ALA A 131 -14.06 -25.24 -11.09
N GLY A 132 -15.32 -24.97 -11.46
CA GLY A 132 -16.27 -25.99 -11.88
C GLY A 132 -15.99 -26.56 -13.29
N VAL A 133 -15.09 -25.94 -14.06
CA VAL A 133 -14.74 -26.37 -15.42
C VAL A 133 -13.47 -27.20 -15.41
N ASN A 134 -13.55 -28.41 -16.00
CA ASN A 134 -12.39 -29.24 -16.23
C ASN A 134 -11.97 -29.18 -17.71
N PHE A 135 -10.91 -28.39 -17.98
CA PHE A 135 -10.35 -28.22 -19.32
C PHE A 135 -9.46 -29.41 -19.76
N SER A 136 -9.21 -30.41 -18.90
CA SER A 136 -8.24 -31.50 -19.14
C SER A 136 -8.81 -32.93 -19.09
N SER A 137 -10.09 -33.15 -18.72
CA SER A 137 -10.64 -34.52 -18.62
C SER A 137 -12.06 -34.70 -19.17
N THR A 138 -12.26 -35.84 -19.84
CA THR A 138 -13.50 -36.27 -20.52
C THR A 138 -14.55 -36.91 -19.60
N SER A 139 -14.65 -36.54 -18.32
CA SER A 139 -15.64 -37.17 -17.43
C SER A 139 -16.37 -36.23 -16.48
N LYS A 140 -17.70 -36.36 -16.59
CA LYS A 140 -18.82 -35.95 -15.73
C LYS A 140 -19.20 -34.46 -15.70
N GLY A 141 -20.11 -34.08 -16.61
CA GLY A 141 -20.85 -32.80 -16.59
C GLY A 141 -20.58 -31.83 -17.74
N LEU A 142 -19.83 -32.26 -18.77
CA LEU A 142 -18.98 -31.49 -19.70
C LEU A 142 -19.48 -30.19 -20.35
N LEU A 143 -20.77 -29.83 -20.33
CA LEU A 143 -21.29 -28.66 -21.05
C LEU A 143 -21.92 -27.60 -20.13
N LEU A 144 -22.60 -28.01 -19.06
CA LEU A 144 -23.30 -27.09 -18.17
C LEU A 144 -22.38 -26.19 -17.33
N PRO A 145 -21.24 -26.67 -16.79
CA PRO A 145 -20.26 -25.79 -16.16
C PRO A 145 -19.66 -24.77 -17.13
N TYR A 146 -19.49 -25.11 -18.41
CA TYR A 146 -19.06 -24.16 -19.44
C TYR A 146 -20.15 -23.15 -19.77
N SER A 147 -21.40 -23.60 -19.95
CA SER A 147 -22.58 -22.74 -20.12
C SER A 147 -22.72 -21.75 -18.96
N LYS A 148 -22.64 -22.24 -17.71
CA LYS A 148 -22.62 -21.41 -16.50
C LYS A 148 -21.46 -20.42 -16.51
N LEU A 149 -20.24 -20.86 -16.82
CA LEU A 149 -19.07 -19.97 -16.91
C LEU A 149 -19.27 -18.86 -17.95
N ILE A 150 -19.85 -19.16 -19.12
CA ILE A 150 -20.13 -18.18 -20.17
C ILE A 150 -21.14 -17.14 -19.67
N ARG A 151 -22.26 -17.59 -19.09
CA ARG A 151 -23.31 -16.71 -18.55
C ARG A 151 -22.79 -15.82 -17.44
N ASP A 152 -22.08 -16.41 -16.48
CA ASP A 152 -21.47 -15.69 -15.37
C ASP A 152 -20.42 -14.68 -15.86
N TYR A 153 -19.60 -15.08 -16.84
CA TYR A 153 -18.59 -14.21 -17.43
C TYR A 153 -19.22 -13.00 -18.13
N GLU A 154 -20.23 -13.21 -18.97
CA GLU A 154 -20.95 -12.12 -19.64
C GLU A 154 -21.63 -11.20 -18.61
N ALA A 155 -22.35 -11.77 -17.63
CA ALA A 155 -23.02 -10.98 -16.60
C ALA A 155 -22.05 -10.12 -15.78
N VAL A 156 -20.90 -10.70 -15.42
CA VAL A 156 -19.82 -9.97 -14.73
C VAL A 156 -19.26 -8.85 -15.59
N LEU A 157 -18.99 -9.10 -16.88
CA LEU A 157 -18.50 -8.05 -17.79
C LEU A 157 -19.50 -6.90 -17.91
N VAL A 158 -20.77 -7.19 -18.16
CA VAL A 158 -21.82 -6.16 -18.30
C VAL A 158 -21.90 -5.30 -17.03
N ASN A 159 -21.99 -5.95 -15.87
CA ASN A 159 -22.08 -5.25 -14.59
C ASN A 159 -20.82 -4.38 -14.33
N LEU A 160 -19.62 -4.93 -14.53
CA LEU A 160 -18.38 -4.19 -14.30
C LEU A 160 -18.20 -3.02 -15.28
N ILE A 161 -18.55 -3.19 -16.57
CA ILE A 161 -18.46 -2.11 -17.56
C ILE A 161 -19.32 -0.92 -17.13
N GLU A 162 -20.56 -1.17 -16.70
CA GLU A 162 -21.47 -0.14 -16.21
C GLU A 162 -20.91 0.54 -14.95
N LYS A 163 -20.58 -0.25 -13.92
CA LYS A 163 -20.16 0.27 -12.61
C LYS A 163 -18.84 1.03 -12.69
N LEU A 164 -17.87 0.55 -13.48
CA LEU A 164 -16.56 1.19 -13.64
C LEU A 164 -16.62 2.37 -14.62
N GLY A 165 -17.45 2.28 -15.66
CA GLY A 165 -17.58 3.35 -16.67
C GLY A 165 -18.22 4.62 -16.12
N ALA A 166 -19.03 4.50 -15.07
CA ALA A 166 -19.67 5.62 -14.38
C ALA A 166 -18.73 6.37 -13.41
N LYS A 167 -17.50 5.88 -13.20
CA LYS A 167 -16.55 6.47 -12.25
C LYS A 167 -15.84 7.70 -12.80
N SER A 168 -15.19 8.46 -11.92
CA SER A 168 -14.53 9.70 -12.31
C SER A 168 -13.12 9.44 -12.85
N SER A 169 -12.38 8.52 -12.22
CA SER A 169 -10.99 8.25 -12.55
C SER A 169 -10.81 7.67 -13.94
N GLU A 170 -9.77 8.15 -14.62
CA GLU A 170 -9.41 7.66 -15.94
C GLU A 170 -8.97 6.19 -15.90
N GLY A 171 -8.34 5.74 -14.81
CA GLY A 171 -7.95 4.34 -14.64
C GLY A 171 -9.13 3.37 -14.65
N LEU A 172 -10.19 3.64 -13.88
CA LEU A 172 -11.37 2.77 -13.88
C LEU A 172 -12.14 2.85 -15.21
N LYS A 173 -12.16 4.01 -15.88
CA LYS A 173 -12.70 4.16 -17.23
C LYS A 173 -11.90 3.37 -18.28
N GLN A 174 -10.58 3.33 -18.16
CA GLN A 174 -9.71 2.52 -19.03
C GLN A 174 -10.00 1.03 -18.85
N LEU A 175 -10.15 0.57 -17.61
CA LEU A 175 -10.56 -0.81 -17.36
C LEU A 175 -11.96 -1.10 -17.89
N SER A 176 -12.93 -0.19 -17.71
CA SER A 176 -14.26 -0.33 -18.31
C SER A 176 -14.18 -0.51 -19.83
N ARG A 177 -13.36 0.30 -20.53
CA ARG A 177 -13.12 0.15 -21.97
C ARG A 177 -12.45 -1.18 -22.32
N PHE A 178 -11.46 -1.62 -21.55
CA PHE A 178 -10.82 -2.92 -21.73
C PHE A 178 -11.83 -4.07 -21.57
N LEU A 179 -12.64 -4.05 -20.51
CA LEU A 179 -13.69 -5.06 -20.29
C LEU A 179 -14.73 -5.04 -21.42
N LYS A 180 -15.05 -3.86 -21.96
CA LYS A 180 -15.90 -3.73 -23.13
C LYS A 180 -15.29 -4.39 -24.38
N GLN A 181 -13.98 -4.23 -24.61
CA GLN A 181 -13.28 -4.94 -25.69
C GLN A 181 -13.35 -6.46 -25.49
N MET A 182 -13.19 -6.96 -24.26
CA MET A 182 -13.33 -8.38 -23.97
C MET A 182 -14.77 -8.89 -24.21
N LYS A 183 -15.78 -8.09 -23.86
CA LYS A 183 -17.20 -8.39 -24.08
C LYS A 183 -17.58 -8.39 -25.56
N ASP A 184 -16.96 -7.51 -26.36
CA ASP A 184 -17.24 -7.33 -27.77
C ASP A 184 -16.31 -8.18 -28.67
N HIS A 185 -15.43 -9.01 -28.07
CA HIS A 185 -14.53 -9.90 -28.78
C HIS A 185 -15.29 -10.96 -29.61
N PRO A 186 -14.85 -11.32 -30.84
CA PRO A 186 -15.53 -12.30 -31.68
C PRO A 186 -15.82 -13.64 -30.99
N ASP A 187 -14.88 -14.12 -30.18
CA ASP A 187 -15.01 -15.39 -29.43
C ASP A 187 -16.21 -15.37 -28.47
N MET A 188 -16.59 -14.20 -27.93
CA MET A 188 -17.78 -14.09 -27.07
C MET A 188 -19.06 -14.48 -27.82
N LYS A 189 -19.18 -14.10 -29.09
CA LYS A 189 -20.33 -14.50 -29.92
C LYS A 189 -20.35 -16.01 -30.13
N VAL A 190 -19.19 -16.60 -30.41
CA VAL A 190 -19.03 -18.05 -30.57
C VAL A 190 -19.51 -18.75 -29.30
N TRP A 191 -18.99 -18.37 -28.13
CA TRP A 191 -19.37 -18.96 -26.84
C TRP A 191 -20.86 -18.84 -26.54
N LYS A 192 -21.49 -17.69 -26.84
CA LYS A 192 -22.94 -17.52 -26.65
C LYS A 192 -23.78 -18.39 -27.57
N ASP A 193 -23.38 -18.54 -28.83
CA ASP A 193 -24.04 -19.46 -29.76
C ASP A 193 -23.93 -20.91 -29.26
N TYR A 194 -22.81 -21.26 -28.60
CA TYR A 194 -22.65 -22.56 -27.94
C TYR A 194 -23.50 -22.71 -26.68
N ASP A 195 -23.57 -21.70 -25.80
CA ASP A 195 -24.45 -21.71 -24.63
C ASP A 195 -25.90 -21.97 -25.03
N LYS A 196 -26.38 -21.30 -26.08
CA LYS A 196 -27.72 -21.51 -26.63
C LYS A 196 -27.91 -22.93 -27.16
N LYS A 197 -26.94 -23.48 -27.91
CA LYS A 197 -26.99 -24.87 -28.37
C LYS A 197 -26.99 -25.88 -27.22
N ILE A 198 -26.22 -25.62 -26.15
CA ILE A 198 -26.19 -26.47 -24.96
C ILE A 198 -27.58 -26.48 -24.32
N GLU A 199 -28.23 -25.32 -24.19
CA GLU A 199 -29.57 -25.21 -23.64
C GLU A 199 -30.64 -25.89 -24.51
N GLU A 200 -30.51 -25.83 -25.85
CA GLU A 200 -31.45 -26.45 -26.79
C GLU A 200 -31.25 -27.97 -26.95
N GLU A 201 -30.00 -28.46 -26.93
CA GLU A 201 -29.63 -29.85 -27.29
C GLU A 201 -29.28 -30.74 -26.08
N VAL A 202 -29.11 -30.16 -24.88
CA VAL A 202 -28.77 -30.91 -23.65
C VAL A 202 -29.91 -30.82 -22.62
N PRO A 203 -31.07 -31.47 -22.86
CA PRO A 203 -32.17 -31.54 -21.88
C PRO A 203 -31.89 -32.48 -20.70
N PHE A 204 -30.75 -33.18 -20.68
CA PHE A 204 -30.37 -34.14 -19.62
C PHE A 204 -28.87 -34.02 -19.27
N TYR A 205 -28.53 -34.03 -17.99
CA TYR A 205 -27.14 -34.14 -17.55
C TYR A 205 -26.64 -35.56 -17.86
N LEU A 206 -25.63 -35.71 -18.72
CA LEU A 206 -24.97 -37.01 -18.95
C LEU A 206 -23.59 -37.05 -18.29
N SER A 207 -23.38 -38.05 -17.45
CA SER A 207 -22.17 -38.19 -16.62
C SER A 207 -21.51 -39.52 -16.92
N LEU A 208 -20.34 -39.50 -17.59
CA LEU A 208 -19.62 -40.71 -18.00
C LEU A 208 -18.46 -41.04 -17.05
N THR A 209 -18.47 -42.22 -16.44
CA THR A 209 -17.37 -42.76 -15.63
C THR A 209 -16.53 -43.70 -16.48
N ARG A 210 -15.20 -43.51 -16.50
CA ARG A 210 -14.27 -44.38 -17.26
C ARG A 210 -13.26 -45.04 -16.32
N ARG A 211 -12.75 -46.21 -16.71
CA ARG A 211 -11.51 -46.79 -16.19
C ARG A 211 -10.30 -46.07 -16.78
N PHE A 212 -9.12 -46.33 -16.20
CA PHE A 212 -7.82 -45.81 -16.64
C PHE A 212 -7.47 -46.15 -18.11
N ASP A 213 -8.02 -47.24 -18.63
CA ASP A 213 -7.88 -47.69 -20.03
C ASP A 213 -8.91 -47.04 -20.98
N PHE A 214 -9.55 -45.95 -20.56
CA PHE A 214 -10.64 -45.26 -21.24
C PHE A 214 -11.92 -46.09 -21.42
N THR A 215 -12.02 -47.29 -20.83
CA THR A 215 -13.23 -48.10 -20.91
C THR A 215 -14.34 -47.47 -20.08
N PRO A 216 -15.48 -47.07 -20.67
CA PRO A 216 -16.61 -46.51 -19.93
C PRO A 216 -17.30 -47.59 -19.10
N ILE A 217 -17.52 -47.30 -17.81
CA ILE A 217 -18.07 -48.24 -16.81
C ILE A 217 -19.42 -47.85 -16.24
N ALA A 218 -19.82 -46.57 -16.28
CA ALA A 218 -21.14 -46.13 -15.83
C ALA A 218 -21.55 -44.83 -16.51
N PHE A 219 -22.85 -44.64 -16.69
CA PHE A 219 -23.46 -43.37 -17.08
C PHE A 219 -24.50 -42.94 -16.04
N SER A 220 -24.51 -41.66 -15.68
CA SER A 220 -25.63 -41.07 -14.94
C SER A 220 -26.35 -40.08 -15.84
N ILE A 221 -27.67 -40.17 -15.88
CA ILE A 221 -28.57 -39.30 -16.63
C ILE A 221 -29.41 -38.56 -15.61
N PHE A 222 -29.32 -37.24 -15.57
CA PHE A 222 -30.19 -36.42 -14.73
C PHE A 222 -31.16 -35.71 -15.68
N GLY A 223 -32.45 -35.92 -15.48
CA GLY A 223 -33.48 -35.38 -16.37
C GLY A 223 -34.36 -34.34 -15.71
N PHE A 224 -34.91 -33.45 -16.54
CA PHE A 224 -36.07 -32.66 -16.19
C PHE A 224 -37.34 -33.49 -16.44
N GLU A 225 -38.32 -33.43 -15.54
CA GLU A 225 -39.52 -34.29 -15.53
C GLU A 225 -40.42 -34.21 -16.78
N ASN A 226 -40.16 -33.33 -17.75
CA ASN A 226 -41.14 -32.97 -18.80
C ASN A 226 -40.65 -33.01 -20.25
N ASP A 227 -39.49 -33.60 -20.59
CA ASP A 227 -39.08 -33.73 -22.00
C ASP A 227 -39.69 -34.99 -22.67
N SER A 228 -40.24 -34.78 -23.88
CA SER A 228 -40.94 -35.79 -24.71
C SER A 228 -40.14 -36.21 -25.96
N SER A 229 -38.87 -35.81 -26.04
CA SER A 229 -37.98 -36.12 -27.14
C SER A 229 -37.80 -37.63 -27.37
N ALA A 230 -37.40 -38.00 -28.59
CA ALA A 230 -37.12 -39.40 -28.95
C ALA A 230 -36.03 -40.02 -28.05
N LEU A 231 -35.07 -39.19 -27.63
CA LEU A 231 -34.05 -39.54 -26.65
C LEU A 231 -34.68 -39.83 -25.28
N SER A 232 -35.59 -38.99 -24.78
CA SER A 232 -36.30 -39.23 -23.51
C SER A 232 -37.07 -40.55 -23.52
N LYS A 233 -37.71 -40.93 -24.64
CA LYS A 233 -38.41 -42.22 -24.79
C LYS A 233 -37.45 -43.40 -24.75
N MET A 234 -36.35 -43.35 -25.51
CA MET A 234 -35.32 -44.39 -25.50
C MET A 234 -34.65 -44.52 -24.12
N LEU A 235 -34.41 -43.41 -23.45
CA LEU A 235 -33.84 -43.36 -22.11
C LEU A 235 -34.83 -43.92 -21.07
N LYS A 236 -36.13 -43.64 -21.19
CA LYS A 236 -37.22 -44.22 -20.36
C LYS A 236 -37.28 -45.75 -20.50
N GLU A 237 -37.20 -46.27 -21.72
CA GLU A 237 -37.16 -47.72 -21.96
C GLU A 237 -35.89 -48.39 -21.41
N ALA A 238 -34.74 -47.70 -21.51
CA ALA A 238 -33.49 -48.18 -20.92
C ALA A 238 -33.51 -48.10 -19.38
N THR A 239 -34.21 -47.13 -18.80
CA THR A 239 -34.32 -46.92 -17.35
C THR A 239 -35.29 -47.90 -16.69
N ASP A 240 -36.45 -48.17 -17.30
CA ASP A 240 -37.41 -49.20 -16.84
C ASP A 240 -36.77 -50.59 -16.77
N ARG A 241 -35.77 -50.86 -17.61
CA ARG A 241 -35.07 -52.15 -17.67
C ARG A 241 -33.82 -52.24 -16.80
N PHE A 242 -33.12 -51.13 -16.54
CA PHE A 242 -31.73 -51.19 -16.02
C PHE A 242 -31.34 -50.13 -14.96
N GLY A 243 -32.19 -49.17 -14.61
CA GLY A 243 -31.79 -48.02 -13.77
C GLY A 243 -31.96 -48.21 -12.25
N LYS A 244 -31.15 -47.48 -11.46
CA LYS A 244 -31.46 -47.14 -10.06
C LYS A 244 -31.56 -45.62 -9.93
N ILE A 245 -32.63 -45.13 -9.32
CA ILE A 245 -32.81 -43.70 -9.03
C ILE A 245 -31.97 -43.34 -7.80
N LYS A 246 -31.15 -42.30 -7.92
CA LYS A 246 -30.50 -41.61 -6.80
C LYS A 246 -30.95 -40.15 -6.80
N THR A 247 -30.99 -39.53 -5.65
CA THR A 247 -31.14 -38.07 -5.55
C THR A 247 -29.77 -37.46 -5.33
N ASP A 248 -29.39 -36.48 -6.14
CA ASP A 248 -28.16 -35.70 -6.00
C ASP A 248 -28.52 -34.21 -5.91
N THR A 249 -27.56 -33.37 -5.52
CA THR A 249 -27.75 -31.92 -5.42
C THR A 249 -26.71 -31.22 -6.28
N ILE A 250 -27.14 -30.51 -7.33
CA ILE A 250 -26.26 -29.72 -8.19
C ILE A 250 -26.73 -28.26 -8.10
N ASP A 251 -25.81 -27.34 -7.79
CA ASP A 251 -26.12 -25.91 -7.61
C ASP A 251 -27.26 -25.60 -6.59
N GLY A 252 -27.46 -26.47 -5.59
CA GLY A 252 -28.47 -26.30 -4.54
C GLY A 252 -29.87 -26.79 -4.92
N GLU A 253 -30.08 -27.21 -6.17
CA GLU A 253 -31.30 -27.87 -6.61
C GLU A 253 -31.19 -29.38 -6.39
N ARG A 254 -32.23 -29.97 -5.77
CA ARG A 254 -32.37 -31.43 -5.69
C ARG A 254 -32.73 -31.94 -7.08
N LEU A 255 -31.81 -32.68 -7.69
CA LEU A 255 -32.02 -33.34 -8.95
C LEU A 255 -32.15 -34.85 -8.71
N GLU A 256 -33.18 -35.46 -9.26
CA GLU A 256 -33.22 -36.92 -9.36
C GLU A 256 -32.22 -37.35 -10.43
N ALA A 257 -31.13 -37.95 -9.96
CA ALA A 257 -30.01 -38.46 -10.72
C ALA A 257 -30.22 -39.94 -10.99
N MET A 258 -30.49 -40.33 -12.23
CA MET A 258 -30.68 -41.73 -12.56
C MET A 258 -29.36 -42.36 -12.99
N GLU A 259 -28.83 -43.29 -12.19
CA GLU A 259 -27.56 -43.96 -12.47
C GLU A 259 -27.80 -45.29 -13.18
N VAL A 260 -27.30 -45.41 -14.42
CA VAL A 260 -27.35 -46.63 -15.23
C VAL A 260 -25.95 -47.26 -15.23
N ASN A 261 -25.78 -48.30 -14.43
CA ASN A 261 -24.53 -49.07 -14.38
C ASN A 261 -24.44 -50.02 -15.58
N LEU A 262 -23.71 -49.61 -16.63
CA LEU A 262 -23.49 -50.43 -17.81
C LEU A 262 -22.38 -51.47 -17.55
N THR A 263 -22.77 -52.66 -17.11
CA THR A 263 -21.85 -53.82 -17.12
C THR A 263 -21.60 -54.33 -18.54
N TYR A 264 -20.56 -55.16 -18.74
CA TYR A 264 -20.22 -55.78 -20.04
C TYR A 264 -21.39 -56.53 -20.70
N ARG A 265 -22.43 -56.91 -19.94
CA ARG A 265 -23.60 -57.64 -20.43
C ARG A 265 -24.61 -56.76 -21.19
N HIS A 266 -24.38 -55.45 -21.31
CA HIS A 266 -25.33 -54.49 -21.90
C HIS A 266 -24.82 -53.83 -23.19
N GLN A 267 -24.01 -54.53 -24.01
CA GLN A 267 -23.42 -53.98 -25.25
C GLN A 267 -24.47 -53.36 -26.21
N TYR A 268 -25.66 -53.96 -26.32
CA TYR A 268 -26.75 -53.51 -27.19
C TYR A 268 -27.31 -52.12 -26.85
N VAL A 269 -27.23 -51.69 -25.58
CA VAL A 269 -27.64 -50.36 -25.12
C VAL A 269 -26.44 -49.44 -25.03
N ARG A 270 -25.27 -49.98 -24.65
CA ARG A 270 -24.02 -49.23 -24.45
C ARG A 270 -23.49 -48.60 -25.73
N ILE A 271 -23.55 -49.29 -26.86
CA ILE A 271 -23.00 -48.79 -28.14
C ILE A 271 -23.84 -47.63 -28.69
N PRO A 272 -25.17 -47.73 -28.85
CA PRO A 272 -25.99 -46.63 -29.35
C PRO A 272 -25.96 -45.39 -28.45
N LEU A 273 -25.90 -45.57 -27.13
CA LEU A 273 -25.81 -44.46 -26.17
C LEU A 273 -24.44 -43.76 -26.26
N MET A 274 -23.37 -44.51 -26.52
CA MET A 274 -22.05 -43.95 -26.77
C MET A 274 -22.00 -43.22 -28.11
N GLU A 275 -22.61 -43.77 -29.15
CA GLU A 275 -22.69 -43.14 -30.48
C GLU A 275 -23.50 -41.85 -30.42
N ALA A 276 -24.65 -41.83 -29.73
CA ALA A 276 -25.43 -40.62 -29.49
C ALA A 276 -24.65 -39.57 -28.68
N PHE A 277 -23.97 -40.00 -27.61
CA PHE A 277 -23.10 -39.12 -26.83
C PHE A 277 -21.97 -38.55 -27.69
N VAL A 278 -21.28 -39.39 -28.46
CA VAL A 278 -20.21 -38.96 -29.36
C VAL A 278 -20.75 -38.06 -30.46
N GLN A 279 -21.95 -38.30 -31.00
CA GLN A 279 -22.58 -37.43 -32.00
C GLN A 279 -22.93 -36.05 -31.44
N ILE A 280 -23.55 -35.97 -30.25
CA ILE A 280 -23.81 -34.70 -29.55
C ILE A 280 -22.48 -33.99 -29.25
N MET A 281 -21.48 -34.74 -28.75
CA MET A 281 -20.15 -34.20 -28.52
C MET A 281 -19.47 -33.77 -29.83
N MET A 282 -19.66 -34.45 -30.97
CA MET A 282 -19.06 -34.04 -32.25
C MET A 282 -19.79 -32.87 -32.91
N GLN A 283 -21.10 -32.73 -32.69
CA GLN A 283 -21.90 -31.60 -33.16
C GLN A 283 -21.63 -30.33 -32.33
N VAL A 284 -21.30 -30.49 -31.05
CA VAL A 284 -21.00 -29.38 -30.12
C VAL A 284 -19.50 -29.06 -30.03
N PHE A 285 -18.56 -30.00 -30.25
CA PHE A 285 -17.12 -29.79 -29.95
C PHE A 285 -16.20 -29.67 -31.18
N GLY A 286 -16.48 -28.75 -32.10
CA GLY A 286 -15.36 -28.08 -32.78
C GLY A 286 -14.73 -27.15 -31.75
N ASN A 287 -13.66 -27.57 -31.04
CA ASN A 287 -13.14 -27.01 -29.78
C ASN A 287 -13.52 -25.54 -29.50
N PRO A 288 -14.71 -25.27 -28.93
CA PRO A 288 -15.28 -23.93 -28.97
C PRO A 288 -14.89 -23.08 -27.77
N PHE A 289 -14.26 -23.70 -26.77
CA PHE A 289 -13.84 -23.05 -25.54
C PHE A 289 -12.38 -22.63 -25.58
N ASP A 290 -11.74 -22.75 -26.75
CA ASP A 290 -10.42 -22.18 -26.98
C ASP A 290 -10.43 -20.69 -26.61
N GLY A 291 -9.51 -20.29 -25.73
CA GLY A 291 -9.39 -18.92 -25.23
C GLY A 291 -10.32 -18.52 -24.07
N LEU A 292 -11.42 -19.23 -23.78
CA LEU A 292 -12.37 -18.85 -22.72
C LEU A 292 -11.69 -18.82 -21.34
N GLU A 293 -10.93 -19.86 -21.00
CA GLU A 293 -10.15 -19.91 -19.77
C GLU A 293 -9.21 -18.71 -19.65
N ASN A 294 -8.52 -18.38 -20.76
CA ASN A 294 -7.56 -17.27 -20.79
C ASN A 294 -8.27 -15.93 -20.59
N HIS A 295 -9.40 -15.68 -21.27
CA HIS A 295 -10.21 -14.47 -21.11
C HIS A 295 -10.65 -14.26 -19.66
N VAL A 296 -11.23 -15.30 -19.05
CA VAL A 296 -11.70 -15.24 -17.65
C VAL A 296 -10.53 -15.00 -16.70
N ARG A 297 -9.41 -15.73 -16.87
CA ARG A 297 -8.21 -15.55 -16.05
C ARG A 297 -7.62 -14.15 -16.19
N TYR A 298 -7.66 -13.58 -17.38
CA TYR A 298 -7.15 -12.24 -17.65
C TYR A 298 -7.98 -11.18 -16.92
N VAL A 299 -9.31 -11.27 -16.99
CA VAL A 299 -10.21 -10.38 -16.25
C VAL A 299 -10.01 -10.51 -14.75
N ILE A 300 -9.92 -11.74 -14.21
CA ILE A 300 -9.61 -11.96 -12.78
C ILE A 300 -8.28 -11.30 -12.42
N ALA A 301 -7.24 -11.43 -13.26
CA ALA A 301 -5.93 -10.84 -13.00
C ALA A 301 -6.00 -9.30 -12.99
N SER A 302 -6.65 -8.68 -13.99
CA SER A 302 -6.86 -7.23 -14.04
C SER A 302 -7.61 -6.71 -12.82
N LEU A 303 -8.67 -7.39 -12.38
CA LEU A 303 -9.43 -7.03 -11.18
C LEU A 303 -8.63 -7.22 -9.90
N SER A 304 -7.75 -8.22 -9.85
CA SER A 304 -6.89 -8.48 -8.68
C SER A 304 -5.91 -7.33 -8.42
N GLN A 305 -5.50 -6.59 -9.46
CA GLN A 305 -4.68 -5.39 -9.33
C GLN A 305 -5.40 -4.26 -8.57
N LEU A 306 -6.74 -4.25 -8.55
CA LEU A 306 -7.52 -3.25 -7.81
C LEU A 306 -7.54 -3.47 -6.30
N SER A 307 -7.01 -4.61 -5.83
CA SER A 307 -6.93 -4.94 -4.40
C SER A 307 -6.23 -3.86 -3.59
N PHE A 308 -5.15 -3.28 -4.10
CA PHE A 308 -4.43 -2.18 -3.46
C PHE A 308 -5.38 -0.99 -3.16
N TYR A 309 -6.13 -0.51 -4.16
CA TYR A 309 -7.03 0.63 -4.01
C TYR A 309 -8.24 0.32 -3.12
N ARG A 310 -8.85 -0.86 -3.30
CA ARG A 310 -9.97 -1.34 -2.49
C ARG A 310 -9.62 -1.32 -1.00
N LYS A 311 -8.46 -1.86 -0.66
CA LYS A 311 -7.98 -1.94 0.72
C LYS A 311 -7.54 -0.58 1.26
N SER A 312 -6.96 0.27 0.41
CA SER A 312 -6.67 1.67 0.74
C SER A 312 -7.94 2.42 1.17
N ALA A 313 -9.04 2.27 0.44
CA ALA A 313 -10.32 2.88 0.78
C ALA A 313 -10.95 2.28 2.04
N ARG A 314 -10.80 0.97 2.28
CA ARG A 314 -11.20 0.35 3.56
C ARG A 314 -10.46 0.97 4.74
N LEU A 315 -9.14 1.12 4.64
CA LEU A 315 -8.34 1.76 5.69
C LEU A 315 -8.73 3.22 5.88
N TYR A 316 -9.04 3.94 4.80
CA TYR A 316 -9.45 5.35 4.88
C TYR A 316 -10.68 5.47 5.77
N ARG A 317 -11.71 4.65 5.48
CA ARG A 317 -12.95 4.62 6.25
C ARG A 317 -12.70 4.30 7.72
N GLN A 318 -11.83 3.33 8.03
CA GLN A 318 -11.45 2.99 9.40
C GLN A 318 -10.83 4.18 10.13
N LEU A 319 -9.80 4.82 9.55
CA LEU A 319 -9.12 5.95 10.17
C LEU A 319 -10.06 7.13 10.37
N THR A 320 -10.91 7.45 9.39
CA THR A 320 -11.89 8.53 9.53
C THR A 320 -12.96 8.23 10.57
N ALA A 321 -13.38 6.97 10.73
CA ALA A 321 -14.32 6.55 11.77
C ALA A 321 -13.68 6.63 13.18
N GLU A 322 -12.36 6.44 13.27
CA GLU A 322 -11.56 6.67 14.48
C GLU A 322 -11.31 8.18 14.75
N GLY A 323 -11.81 9.08 13.90
CA GLY A 323 -11.66 10.53 14.05
C GLY A 323 -10.28 11.04 13.63
N ILE A 324 -9.50 10.26 12.88
CA ILE A 324 -8.19 10.64 12.36
C ILE A 324 -8.39 11.35 11.00
N PRO A 325 -8.02 12.63 10.87
CA PRO A 325 -8.14 13.34 9.60
C PRO A 325 -7.23 12.69 8.55
N CYS A 326 -7.77 12.46 7.35
CA CYS A 326 -7.05 11.86 6.23
C CYS A 326 -7.24 12.74 4.99
N ILE A 327 -6.13 13.22 4.41
CA ILE A 327 -6.13 14.14 3.28
C ILE A 327 -5.28 13.59 2.13
N PHE A 328 -5.72 13.76 0.89
CA PHE A 328 -4.85 13.51 -0.27
C PHE A 328 -3.82 14.64 -0.37
N PRO A 329 -2.52 14.34 -0.30
CA PRO A 329 -1.50 15.37 -0.33
C PRO A 329 -1.41 16.03 -1.71
N ASP A 330 -1.11 17.33 -1.73
CA ASP A 330 -0.65 18.04 -2.92
C ASP A 330 0.79 17.60 -3.25
N VAL A 331 0.92 16.63 -4.15
CA VAL A 331 2.20 16.05 -4.54
C VAL A 331 2.84 16.86 -5.67
N ARG A 332 4.09 17.28 -5.44
CA ARG A 332 4.87 18.18 -6.31
C ARG A 332 6.11 17.50 -6.87
N GLU A 333 6.64 18.06 -7.94
CA GLU A 333 7.86 17.57 -8.58
C GLU A 333 9.05 17.61 -7.62
N ALA A 334 10.02 16.71 -7.79
CA ALA A 334 11.22 16.63 -6.96
C ALA A 334 11.94 17.99 -6.82
N LYS A 335 11.97 18.79 -7.90
CA LYS A 335 12.60 20.13 -7.92
C LYS A 335 12.00 21.13 -6.94
N ALA A 336 10.75 20.95 -6.50
CA ALA A 336 10.11 21.82 -5.52
C ALA A 336 10.74 21.66 -4.12
N ARG A 337 11.29 20.48 -3.80
CA ARG A 337 12.03 20.17 -2.55
C ARG A 337 11.35 20.62 -1.25
N GLY A 338 10.03 20.69 -1.24
CA GLY A 338 9.23 21.13 -0.09
C GLY A 338 8.44 19.99 0.54
N MET A 339 8.20 20.11 1.84
CA MET A 339 7.25 19.29 2.58
C MET A 339 6.60 20.19 3.63
N LYS A 340 5.27 20.26 3.63
CA LYS A 340 4.48 20.98 4.63
C LYS A 340 3.25 20.15 4.97
N ILE A 341 3.21 19.63 6.18
CA ILE A 341 2.13 18.76 6.66
C ILE A 341 1.72 19.27 8.03
N GLU A 342 0.44 19.55 8.22
CA GLU A 342 -0.10 20.02 9.49
C GLU A 342 -0.76 18.86 10.24
N GLU A 343 -0.47 18.75 11.53
CA GLU A 343 -1.01 17.72 12.44
C GLU A 343 -0.80 16.28 11.89
N ALA A 344 0.40 15.97 11.40
CA ALA A 344 0.73 14.63 10.90
C ALA A 344 0.62 13.58 12.01
N TYR A 345 -0.01 12.46 11.68
CA TYR A 345 -0.36 11.40 12.63
C TYR A 345 0.17 10.05 12.18
N ASN A 346 0.54 9.17 13.12
CA ASN A 346 1.01 7.82 12.80
C ASN A 346 0.19 6.75 13.52
N PHE A 347 -0.85 6.29 12.83
CA PHE A 347 -1.78 5.27 13.31
C PHE A 347 -1.09 3.90 13.54
N LEU A 348 0.03 3.61 12.86
CA LEU A 348 0.76 2.35 13.07
C LEU A 348 1.40 2.29 14.46
N ILE A 349 1.88 3.44 14.95
CA ILE A 349 2.46 3.56 16.29
C ILE A 349 1.37 3.46 17.35
N GLU A 350 0.25 4.16 17.16
CA GLU A 350 -0.91 4.08 18.07
C GLU A 350 -1.40 2.63 18.19
N ARG A 351 -1.66 1.95 17.08
CA ARG A 351 -2.12 0.55 17.07
C ARG A 351 -1.11 -0.39 17.75
N LYS A 352 0.19 -0.12 17.65
CA LYS A 352 1.25 -0.89 18.31
C LYS A 352 1.29 -0.65 19.83
N ARG A 353 1.05 0.59 20.28
CA ARG A 353 1.21 0.99 21.68
C ARG A 353 -0.08 0.98 22.49
N GLY A 354 -1.25 1.01 21.83
CA GLY A 354 -2.55 1.17 22.47
C GLY A 354 -2.76 2.55 23.09
N THR A 355 -1.95 3.55 22.72
CA THR A 355 -2.02 4.92 23.25
C THR A 355 -2.09 5.93 22.13
N ARG A 356 -2.94 6.95 22.31
CA ARG A 356 -3.15 8.01 21.32
C ARG A 356 -1.87 8.78 21.06
N LEU A 357 -1.51 8.92 19.79
CA LEU A 357 -0.33 9.68 19.40
C LEU A 357 -0.63 11.18 19.42
N VAL A 358 0.39 11.99 19.72
CA VAL A 358 0.28 13.45 19.58
C VAL A 358 0.65 13.81 18.13
N PRO A 359 -0.27 14.42 17.35
CA PRO A 359 0.03 14.86 15.99
C PRO A 359 1.05 16.01 16.01
N ASN A 360 1.87 16.09 14.97
CA ASN A 360 2.93 17.11 14.87
C ASN A 360 3.00 17.68 13.45
N ASP A 361 3.32 18.97 13.35
CA ASP A 361 3.58 19.60 12.05
C ASP A 361 4.94 19.15 11.52
N ILE A 362 5.05 19.01 10.20
CA ILE A 362 6.28 18.68 9.49
C ILE A 362 6.53 19.74 8.43
N GLU A 363 7.65 20.45 8.54
CA GLU A 363 8.04 21.47 7.58
C GLU A 363 9.47 21.28 7.08
N ASN A 364 9.63 21.41 5.77
CA ASN A 364 10.90 21.46 5.08
C ASN A 364 10.74 22.31 3.81
N SER A 365 11.75 23.11 3.49
CA SER A 365 11.74 23.97 2.32
C SER A 365 13.12 24.03 1.68
N TYR A 366 13.21 24.63 0.48
CA TYR A 366 14.51 24.87 -0.15
C TYR A 366 15.50 25.63 0.75
N LYS A 367 14.99 26.53 1.62
CA LYS A 367 15.80 27.30 2.56
C LYS A 367 16.04 26.58 3.89
N CYS A 368 15.20 25.60 4.23
CA CYS A 368 15.24 24.86 5.48
C CYS A 368 15.17 23.36 5.17
N ARG A 369 16.29 22.81 4.67
CA ARG A 369 16.36 21.43 4.17
C ARG A 369 16.78 20.44 5.24
N ILE A 370 17.47 20.93 6.27
CA ILE A 370 18.03 20.10 7.35
C ILE A 370 17.40 20.53 8.66
N ASN A 371 16.77 19.58 9.35
CA ASN A 371 16.14 19.82 10.65
C ASN A 371 16.88 19.04 11.73
N VAL A 372 17.37 19.71 12.78
CA VAL A 372 18.00 19.08 13.94
C VAL A 372 17.03 19.10 15.11
N ILE A 373 16.56 17.92 15.50
CA ILE A 373 15.54 17.69 16.52
C ILE A 373 16.23 17.29 17.83
N THR A 374 16.19 18.19 18.80
CA THR A 374 16.79 17.97 20.13
C THR A 374 15.75 17.64 21.20
N GLY A 375 16.18 16.88 22.21
CA GLY A 375 15.35 16.58 23.38
C GLY A 375 15.63 15.20 23.96
N SER A 376 14.92 14.88 25.05
CA SER A 376 15.04 13.58 25.73
C SER A 376 14.67 12.39 24.82
N ASN A 377 15.25 11.22 25.10
CA ASN A 377 14.97 9.99 24.36
C ASN A 377 13.53 9.51 24.53
N TYR A 378 12.89 9.86 25.65
CA TYR A 378 11.48 9.60 25.90
C TYR A 378 10.54 10.64 25.27
N GLY A 379 11.08 11.65 24.60
CA GLY A 379 10.33 12.78 24.04
C GLY A 379 9.56 12.49 22.74
N GLY A 380 9.70 11.31 22.14
CA GLY A 380 8.98 10.93 20.92
C GLY A 380 9.70 11.27 19.60
N LYS A 381 10.98 11.66 19.64
CA LYS A 381 11.80 11.98 18.45
C LYS A 381 11.75 10.90 17.35
N SER A 382 11.95 9.62 17.71
CA SER A 382 11.87 8.52 16.75
C SER A 382 10.44 8.26 16.25
N CYS A 383 9.41 8.58 17.04
CA CYS A 383 8.02 8.49 16.58
C CYS A 383 7.73 9.56 15.52
N TYR A 384 8.29 10.76 15.68
CA TYR A 384 8.20 11.82 14.69
C TYR A 384 8.90 11.44 13.38
N MET A 385 10.12 10.89 13.43
CA MET A 385 10.79 10.40 12.20
C MET A 385 10.01 9.30 11.48
N LYS A 386 9.43 8.36 12.23
CA LYS A 386 8.53 7.34 11.66
C LYS A 386 7.27 7.92 11.05
N THR A 387 6.79 9.05 11.57
CA THR A 387 5.65 9.78 11.00
C THR A 387 6.04 10.42 9.68
N ILE A 388 7.21 11.06 9.60
CA ILE A 388 7.75 11.65 8.35
C ILE A 388 7.87 10.61 7.24
N SER A 389 8.45 9.44 7.54
CA SER A 389 8.61 8.37 6.54
C SER A 389 7.27 7.77 6.10
N LEU A 390 6.33 7.58 7.03
CA LEU A 390 4.99 7.08 6.73
C LEU A 390 4.25 8.01 5.77
N VAL A 391 4.19 9.31 6.07
CA VAL A 391 3.45 10.28 5.24
C VAL A 391 4.11 10.49 3.88
N GLN A 392 5.45 10.47 3.80
CA GLN A 392 6.17 10.51 2.51
C GLN A 392 5.82 9.28 1.68
N LEU A 393 5.91 8.09 2.25
CA LEU A 393 5.61 6.83 1.56
C LEU A 393 4.17 6.81 1.08
N MET A 394 3.20 6.98 1.98
CA MET A 394 1.77 6.91 1.65
C MET A 394 1.39 7.93 0.58
N GLY A 395 1.83 9.19 0.73
CA GLY A 395 1.52 10.23 -0.23
C GLY A 395 2.12 9.96 -1.62
N GLN A 396 3.39 9.53 -1.67
CA GLN A 396 4.07 9.29 -2.93
C GLN A 396 3.58 8.02 -3.63
N ILE A 397 3.15 6.97 -2.92
CA ILE A 397 2.54 5.79 -3.58
C ILE A 397 1.10 6.03 -4.05
N GLY A 398 0.56 7.25 -3.87
CA GLY A 398 -0.73 7.67 -4.39
C GLY A 398 -1.89 7.55 -3.40
N LEU A 399 -1.60 7.49 -2.10
CA LEU A 399 -2.60 7.41 -1.04
C LEU A 399 -2.82 8.77 -0.37
N TYR A 400 -3.90 8.85 0.40
CA TYR A 400 -4.08 9.89 1.41
C TYR A 400 -3.05 9.72 2.54
N VAL A 401 -2.83 10.78 3.29
CA VAL A 401 -1.99 10.80 4.49
C VAL A 401 -2.83 11.18 5.72
N PRO A 402 -2.58 10.58 6.89
CA PRO A 402 -3.24 10.92 8.15
C PRO A 402 -2.71 12.28 8.67
N ALA A 403 -3.34 13.36 8.24
CA ALA A 403 -2.97 14.74 8.54
C ALA A 403 -4.15 15.68 8.27
N ARG A 404 -4.09 16.91 8.80
CA ARG A 404 -5.09 17.95 8.55
C ARG A 404 -4.88 18.64 7.20
N SER A 405 -3.63 18.89 6.82
CA SER A 405 -3.25 19.39 5.50
C SER A 405 -1.90 18.78 5.11
N ALA A 406 -1.66 18.58 3.81
CA ALA A 406 -0.42 17.98 3.35
C ALA A 406 -0.03 18.44 1.94
N SER A 407 1.22 18.87 1.80
CA SER A 407 1.91 19.08 0.55
C SER A 407 3.33 18.51 0.65
N LEU A 408 3.74 17.73 -0.35
CA LEU A 408 5.07 17.12 -0.36
C LEU A 408 5.61 17.02 -1.78
N SER A 409 6.93 17.12 -1.91
CA SER A 409 7.63 16.84 -3.16
C SER A 409 8.00 15.37 -3.19
N VAL A 410 7.91 14.74 -4.36
CA VAL A 410 8.41 13.37 -4.55
C VAL A 410 9.90 13.28 -4.23
N VAL A 411 10.31 12.17 -3.62
CA VAL A 411 11.71 11.85 -3.33
C VAL A 411 12.11 10.62 -4.12
N ASP A 412 13.37 10.54 -4.53
CA ASP A 412 13.89 9.34 -5.20
C ASP A 412 14.10 8.20 -4.19
N HIS A 413 14.56 8.53 -2.98
CA HIS A 413 14.91 7.57 -1.95
C HIS A 413 14.54 8.06 -0.55
N ILE A 414 14.23 7.11 0.32
CA ILE A 414 14.19 7.31 1.78
C ILE A 414 15.34 6.51 2.38
N PHE A 415 16.30 7.20 2.98
CA PHE A 415 17.43 6.60 3.67
C PHE A 415 17.27 6.75 5.19
N THR A 416 17.70 5.73 5.92
CA THR A 416 17.65 5.70 7.38
C THR A 416 19.02 5.36 7.93
N HIS A 417 19.42 6.07 8.97
CA HIS A 417 20.60 5.76 9.78
C HIS A 417 20.13 5.63 11.22
N PHE A 418 19.70 4.42 11.57
CA PHE A 418 19.10 4.12 12.87
C PHE A 418 20.06 3.22 13.66
N PRO A 419 20.15 3.37 14.99
CA PRO A 419 20.94 2.48 15.82
C PRO A 419 20.40 1.06 15.69
N GLU A 420 21.24 0.12 15.28
CA GLU A 420 20.85 -1.28 15.25
C GLU A 420 20.61 -1.78 16.68
N ARG A 421 19.52 -2.53 16.88
CA ARG A 421 19.28 -3.23 18.14
C ARG A 421 20.24 -4.40 18.18
N GLU A 422 21.24 -4.32 19.06
CA GLU A 422 22.25 -5.34 19.37
C GLU A 422 21.97 -6.72 18.76
N GLY A 423 22.71 -7.08 17.70
CA GLY A 423 22.69 -8.46 17.20
C GLY A 423 23.13 -8.66 15.74
N ALA A 424 24.44 -8.73 15.51
CA ALA A 424 25.01 -9.73 14.60
C ALA A 424 26.47 -9.96 15.02
N GLY A 425 26.79 -11.19 15.41
CA GLY A 425 28.15 -11.57 15.77
C GLY A 425 29.08 -11.43 14.55
N ASP A 426 30.06 -10.54 14.66
CA ASP A 426 31.48 -10.78 14.37
C ASP A 426 32.23 -9.43 14.32
N ILE A 427 33.17 -9.25 15.27
CA ILE A 427 34.39 -8.42 15.21
C ILE A 427 34.28 -6.88 15.00
N GLU A 428 33.22 -6.33 14.40
CA GLU A 428 33.12 -4.89 14.13
C GLU A 428 32.48 -4.08 15.26
N SER A 429 33.03 -2.89 15.57
CA SER A 429 32.45 -1.98 16.56
C SER A 429 31.17 -1.33 16.04
N ARG A 430 30.21 -1.06 16.95
CA ARG A 430 28.98 -0.32 16.62
C ARG A 430 29.26 0.99 15.87
N TYR A 431 30.30 1.71 16.28
CA TYR A 431 30.70 2.95 15.63
C TYR A 431 31.19 2.73 14.19
N SER A 432 31.98 1.67 13.95
CA SER A 432 32.43 1.29 12.59
C SER A 432 31.23 1.01 11.67
N TRP A 433 30.25 0.26 12.16
CA TRP A 433 29.03 -0.03 11.40
C TRP A 433 28.21 1.25 11.12
N GLU A 434 28.05 2.13 12.12
CA GLU A 434 27.36 3.41 11.95
C GLU A 434 28.06 4.28 10.88
N LEU A 435 29.39 4.29 10.85
CA LEU A 435 30.16 5.02 9.82
C LEU A 435 30.00 4.41 8.43
N GLU A 436 30.07 3.09 8.30
CA GLU A 436 29.91 2.41 7.00
C GLU A 436 28.49 2.61 6.45
N ARG A 437 27.48 2.57 7.32
CA ARG A 437 26.09 2.89 6.94
C ARG A 437 25.96 4.33 6.47
N ALA A 438 26.54 5.28 7.20
CA ALA A 438 26.51 6.70 6.79
C ALA A 438 27.21 6.90 5.45
N LYS A 439 28.38 6.29 5.25
CA LYS A 439 29.12 6.31 3.97
C LYS A 439 28.27 5.79 2.82
N ARG A 440 27.57 4.66 2.99
CA ARG A 440 26.63 4.14 1.99
C ARG A 440 25.53 5.16 1.65
N ILE A 441 24.90 5.77 2.65
CA ILE A 441 23.88 6.81 2.43
C ILE A 441 24.46 7.96 1.61
N PHE A 442 25.60 8.52 2.01
CA PHE A 442 26.22 9.64 1.29
C PHE A 442 26.72 9.27 -0.11
N SER A 443 26.94 7.99 -0.39
CA SER A 443 27.37 7.51 -1.71
C SER A 443 26.21 7.45 -2.72
N TYR A 444 24.97 7.36 -2.24
CA TYR A 444 23.78 7.21 -3.08
C TYR A 444 22.78 8.35 -2.96
N ALA A 445 22.80 9.13 -1.88
CA ALA A 445 21.85 10.20 -1.66
C ALA A 445 22.01 11.32 -2.70
N THR A 446 20.87 11.79 -3.21
CA THR A 446 20.80 12.89 -4.16
C THR A 446 20.18 14.12 -3.48
N PRO A 447 20.20 15.30 -4.13
CA PRO A 447 19.49 16.48 -3.65
C PRO A 447 17.97 16.29 -3.50
N TYR A 448 17.40 15.20 -4.02
CA TYR A 448 15.97 14.87 -3.96
C TYR A 448 15.65 13.78 -2.93
N SER A 449 16.64 13.21 -2.26
CA SER A 449 16.44 12.15 -1.27
C SER A 449 15.95 12.70 0.07
N LEU A 450 15.20 11.88 0.81
CA LEU A 450 14.86 12.06 2.22
C LEU A 450 15.78 11.20 3.08
N VAL A 451 16.50 11.80 4.02
CA VAL A 451 17.43 11.10 4.91
C VAL A 451 17.06 11.33 6.37
N LEU A 452 16.98 10.26 7.15
CA LEU A 452 16.56 10.26 8.54
C LEU A 452 17.67 9.65 9.41
N PHE A 453 18.38 10.49 10.16
CA PHE A 453 19.43 10.08 11.09
C PHE A 453 18.87 10.06 12.53
N ASP A 454 18.80 8.88 13.14
CA ASP A 454 18.42 8.72 14.56
C ASP A 454 19.67 8.59 15.43
N GLU A 455 19.98 9.62 16.21
CA GLU A 455 21.12 9.63 17.15
C GLU A 455 22.46 9.16 16.51
N PRO A 456 22.89 9.74 15.38
CA PRO A 456 24.08 9.28 14.68
C PRO A 456 25.33 9.45 15.56
N CYS A 457 26.25 8.48 15.47
CA CYS A 457 27.53 8.52 16.18
C CYS A 457 27.40 8.55 17.71
N SER A 458 26.30 8.03 18.28
CA SER A 458 26.14 7.89 19.73
C SER A 458 26.96 6.74 20.32
N GLY A 459 27.55 5.89 19.46
CA GLY A 459 28.38 4.75 19.86
C GLY A 459 29.84 5.06 20.16
N THR A 460 30.26 6.34 20.14
CA THR A 460 31.64 6.78 20.41
C THR A 460 31.71 7.87 21.50
N ALA A 461 32.92 8.35 21.81
CA ALA A 461 33.14 9.46 22.74
C ALA A 461 32.35 10.71 22.34
N TYR A 462 31.80 11.40 23.32
CA TYR A 462 30.88 12.53 23.12
C TYR A 462 31.41 13.61 22.16
N THR A 463 32.67 14.01 22.34
CA THR A 463 33.33 15.03 21.52
C THR A 463 33.54 14.57 20.08
N GLU A 464 33.85 13.29 19.87
CA GLU A 464 33.99 12.69 18.54
C GLU A 464 32.63 12.58 17.86
N GLY A 465 31.59 12.16 18.58
CA GLY A 465 30.23 12.07 18.06
C GLY A 465 29.69 13.42 17.58
N ILE A 466 29.93 14.49 18.34
CA ILE A 466 29.59 15.86 17.91
C ILE A 466 30.37 16.23 16.64
N SER A 467 31.68 16.01 16.61
CA SER A 467 32.53 16.33 15.45
C SER A 467 32.06 15.63 14.17
N GLN A 468 31.75 14.34 14.29
CA GLN A 468 31.30 13.52 13.16
C GLN A 468 29.89 13.93 12.71
N THR A 469 28.98 14.22 13.64
CA THR A 469 27.62 14.68 13.29
C THR A 469 27.65 16.05 12.59
N ARG A 470 28.51 16.97 13.02
CA ARG A 470 28.76 18.24 12.30
C ARG A 470 29.23 18.00 10.86
N THR A 471 30.07 16.99 10.66
CA THR A 471 30.52 16.59 9.32
C THR A 471 29.36 16.08 8.49
N PHE A 472 28.50 15.21 9.03
CA PHE A 472 27.31 14.71 8.33
C PHE A 472 26.35 15.84 7.95
N ILE A 473 26.12 16.82 8.83
CA ILE A 473 25.30 18.00 8.53
C ILE A 473 25.91 18.80 7.36
N LYS A 474 27.22 19.08 7.38
CA LYS A 474 27.91 19.81 6.31
C LYS A 474 27.84 19.10 4.96
N ILE A 475 28.05 17.78 4.92
CA ILE A 475 27.91 16.98 3.70
C ILE A 475 26.46 17.00 3.20
N SER A 476 25.48 16.88 4.11
CA SER A 476 24.05 16.98 3.77
C SER A 476 23.71 18.34 3.13
N GLN A 477 24.30 19.43 3.62
CA GLN A 477 24.15 20.77 3.02
C GLN A 477 24.74 20.84 1.61
N GLN A 478 25.91 20.25 1.41
CA GLN A 478 26.61 20.23 0.11
C GLN A 478 25.83 19.44 -0.95
N ILE A 479 25.28 18.29 -0.58
CA ILE A 479 24.38 17.51 -1.46
C ILE A 479 23.07 18.28 -1.66
N GLY A 480 22.59 18.99 -0.64
CA GLY A 480 21.32 19.71 -0.69
C GLY A 480 20.10 18.80 -0.54
N MET A 481 20.29 17.65 0.11
CA MET A 481 19.25 16.66 0.39
C MET A 481 18.33 17.08 1.56
N LYS A 482 17.15 16.49 1.63
CA LYS A 482 16.20 16.70 2.74
C LYS A 482 16.64 15.82 3.90
N THR A 483 16.93 16.40 5.07
CA THR A 483 17.48 15.63 6.18
C THR A 483 16.85 15.98 7.52
N TYR A 484 16.58 14.96 8.33
CA TYR A 484 16.22 15.12 9.74
C TYR A 484 17.25 14.38 10.60
N PHE A 485 17.79 15.08 11.59
CA PHE A 485 18.69 14.54 12.59
C PHE A 485 17.99 14.58 13.94
N THR A 486 17.87 13.46 14.64
CA THR A 486 17.54 13.50 16.07
C THR A 486 18.83 13.37 16.88
N THR A 487 18.92 14.12 17.98
CA THR A 487 20.07 14.03 18.87
C THR A 487 19.72 14.47 20.28
N HIS A 488 20.48 13.97 21.25
CA HIS A 488 20.51 14.49 22.61
C HIS A 488 21.68 15.49 22.82
N MET A 489 22.55 15.65 21.83
CA MET A 489 23.70 16.56 21.87
C MET A 489 23.24 18.01 21.60
N HIS A 490 22.94 18.75 22.67
CA HIS A 490 22.42 20.12 22.58
C HIS A 490 23.41 21.12 21.96
N GLU A 491 24.71 20.82 22.00
CA GLU A 491 25.78 21.62 21.41
C GLU A 491 25.62 21.75 19.90
N ILE A 492 25.11 20.71 19.22
CA ILE A 492 24.89 20.77 17.77
C ILE A 492 23.83 21.82 17.43
N ALA A 493 22.73 21.84 18.18
CA ALA A 493 21.68 22.83 17.98
C ALA A 493 22.18 24.24 18.32
N LYS A 494 22.98 24.36 19.38
CA LYS A 494 23.63 25.62 19.77
C LYS A 494 24.54 26.14 18.66
N ASP A 495 25.38 25.29 18.07
CA ASP A 495 26.27 25.67 16.97
C ASP A 495 25.50 26.16 15.75
N ILE A 496 24.39 25.49 15.40
CA ILE A 496 23.52 25.89 14.29
C ILE A 496 22.95 27.27 14.52
N GLU A 497 22.52 27.58 15.74
CA GLU A 497 21.96 28.89 16.08
C GLU A 497 23.02 29.99 16.09
N GLU A 498 24.19 29.71 16.66
CA GLU A 498 25.28 30.69 16.79
C GLU A 498 26.04 30.94 15.47
N ASN A 499 26.03 29.97 14.55
CA ASN A 499 26.80 30.02 13.30
C ASN A 499 25.90 29.83 12.05
N ARG A 500 24.87 30.66 11.92
CA ARG A 500 23.90 30.58 10.79
C ARG A 500 24.53 30.79 9.41
N ASP A 501 25.69 31.45 9.35
CA ASP A 501 26.49 31.60 8.12
C ASP A 501 27.12 30.27 7.67
N VAL A 502 27.50 29.41 8.62
CA VAL A 502 28.01 28.06 8.36
C VAL A 502 26.87 27.07 8.09
N TYR A 503 25.74 27.24 8.78
CA TYR A 503 24.58 26.36 8.73
C TYR A 503 23.31 27.03 8.13
N PRO A 504 23.37 27.66 6.94
CA PRO A 504 22.29 28.52 6.42
C PRO A 504 21.01 27.77 6.02
N TYR A 505 21.08 26.43 5.91
CA TYR A 505 19.95 25.58 5.52
C TYR A 505 19.41 24.70 6.67
N CYS A 506 19.93 24.93 7.88
CA CYS A 506 19.61 24.14 9.05
C CYS A 506 18.61 24.89 9.95
N ASP A 507 17.60 24.19 10.43
CA ASP A 507 16.70 24.66 11.46
C ASP A 507 16.76 23.74 12.68
N ASN A 508 16.67 24.36 13.85
CA ASN A 508 16.52 23.66 15.11
C ASN A 508 15.04 23.36 15.37
N LEU A 509 14.77 22.14 15.82
CA LEU A 509 13.51 21.69 16.38
C LEU A 509 13.78 21.12 17.78
N PHE A 510 12.79 21.15 18.65
CA PHE A 510 12.92 20.57 20.00
C PHE A 510 11.62 19.92 20.49
N VAL A 511 11.77 18.90 21.32
CA VAL A 511 10.64 18.30 22.04
C VAL A 511 10.26 19.16 23.24
N VAL A 512 8.99 19.55 23.31
CA VAL A 512 8.44 20.29 24.44
C VAL A 512 8.30 19.39 25.66
N THR A 513 8.97 19.79 26.75
CA THR A 513 8.93 19.12 28.04
C THR A 513 8.45 20.11 29.10
N GLU A 514 7.46 19.73 29.88
CA GLU A 514 6.93 20.54 30.97
C GLU A 514 7.49 20.05 32.30
N GLN A 515 7.97 20.97 33.14
CA GLN A 515 8.38 20.63 34.49
C GLN A 515 7.14 20.56 35.40
N THR A 516 7.01 19.46 36.14
CA THR A 516 5.94 19.28 37.12
C THR A 516 6.52 18.93 38.48
N ASN A 517 5.73 19.04 39.55
CA ASN A 517 6.15 18.67 40.90
C ASN A 517 6.52 17.18 41.04
N GLN A 518 6.14 16.33 40.07
CA GLN A 518 6.43 14.89 40.02
C GLN A 518 7.57 14.55 39.04
N GLY A 519 8.24 15.56 38.47
CA GLY A 519 9.27 15.41 37.46
C GLY A 519 8.85 15.89 36.07
N PRO A 520 9.68 15.67 35.04
CA PRO A 520 9.40 16.14 33.68
C PRO A 520 8.25 15.36 33.03
N ARG A 521 7.25 16.09 32.51
CA ARG A 521 6.18 15.56 31.67
C ARG A 521 6.52 15.82 30.19
N TYR A 522 6.61 14.75 29.40
CA TYR A 522 6.82 14.85 27.96
C TYR A 522 5.49 15.09 27.25
N THR A 523 5.40 16.19 26.50
CA THR A 523 4.18 16.53 25.75
C THR A 523 4.10 15.83 24.40
N TYR A 524 5.25 15.29 23.93
CA TYR A 524 5.44 14.75 22.57
C TYR A 524 5.22 15.74 21.43
N GLN A 525 5.06 17.03 21.73
CA GLN A 525 5.02 18.10 20.74
C GLN A 525 6.43 18.51 20.34
N ILE A 526 6.64 18.72 19.05
CA ILE A 526 7.89 19.19 18.45
C ILE A 526 7.66 20.58 17.89
N LEU A 527 8.45 21.54 18.38
CA LEU A 527 8.36 22.94 17.96
C LEU A 527 9.68 23.39 17.36
N LYS A 528 9.61 24.45 16.54
CA LYS A 528 10.79 25.10 15.97
C LYS A 528 11.54 25.91 17.03
N GLY A 529 12.85 25.85 16.99
CA GLY A 529 13.77 26.53 17.89
C GLY A 529 14.57 25.57 18.77
N MET A 530 15.13 26.11 19.85
CA MET A 530 15.82 25.34 20.88
C MET A 530 15.07 25.44 22.21
N ALA A 531 15.10 24.35 23.00
CA ALA A 531 14.38 24.22 24.26
C ALA A 531 14.65 25.36 25.27
N ASN A 532 15.87 25.92 25.27
CA ASN A 532 16.27 26.98 26.20
C ASN A 532 16.01 28.41 25.68
N TYR A 533 15.70 28.60 24.39
CA TYR A 533 15.53 29.92 23.77
C TYR A 533 14.08 30.26 23.40
N SER A 534 13.16 29.29 23.36
CA SER A 534 11.82 29.52 22.79
C SER A 534 10.65 28.84 23.51
N GLY A 535 10.87 27.78 24.30
CA GLY A 535 9.76 27.06 24.95
C GLY A 535 9.13 27.81 26.13
N ALA A 536 9.94 28.30 27.07
CA ALA A 536 9.43 28.98 28.27
C ALA A 536 8.85 30.37 27.94
N ALA A 537 9.49 31.12 27.04
CA ALA A 537 9.05 32.45 26.63
C ALA A 537 7.78 32.42 25.77
N GLN A 538 7.68 31.53 24.78
CA GLN A 538 6.46 31.40 23.96
C GLN A 538 5.30 30.77 24.75
N LEU A 539 5.57 29.85 25.69
CA LEU A 539 4.54 29.35 26.59
C LEU A 539 4.07 30.42 27.58
N ALA A 540 4.97 31.26 28.09
CA ALA A 540 4.63 32.41 28.91
C ALA A 540 3.78 33.41 28.11
N GLU A 541 4.17 33.76 26.88
CA GLU A 541 3.41 34.63 25.97
C GLU A 541 2.03 34.04 25.64
N ALA A 542 1.94 32.77 25.25
CA ALA A 542 0.68 32.08 24.99
C ALA A 542 -0.23 31.96 26.22
N ARG A 543 0.33 32.08 27.44
CA ARG A 543 -0.40 32.09 28.73
C ARG A 543 -0.62 33.51 29.28
N GLY A 544 -0.15 34.56 28.60
CA GLY A 544 -0.25 35.95 29.06
C GLY A 544 0.64 36.29 30.28
N CYS A 545 1.73 35.53 30.47
CA CYS A 545 2.73 35.68 31.53
C CYS A 545 4.06 36.25 31.02
N ASP A 546 4.08 36.89 29.86
CA ASP A 546 5.24 37.67 29.42
C ASP A 546 5.37 38.98 30.21
N GLU A 547 6.56 39.59 30.18
CA GLU A 547 6.87 40.80 30.95
C GLU A 547 5.93 41.96 30.62
N VAL A 548 5.49 42.09 29.36
CA VAL A 548 4.59 43.19 28.92
C VAL A 548 3.19 42.98 29.49
N ALA A 549 2.68 41.74 29.45
CA ALA A 549 1.37 41.38 30.02
C ALA A 549 1.35 41.51 31.56
N LEU A 550 2.39 41.03 32.23
CA LEU A 550 2.52 41.14 33.69
C LEU A 550 2.67 42.59 34.15
N LYS A 551 3.41 43.42 33.41
CA LYS A 551 3.57 44.84 33.72
C LYS A 551 2.26 45.62 33.57
N LYS A 552 1.46 45.35 32.53
CA LYS A 552 0.09 45.91 32.41
C LYS A 552 -0.83 45.51 33.57
N LEU A 553 -0.76 44.25 34.02
CA LEU A 553 -1.49 43.78 35.19
C LEU A 553 -1.03 44.49 36.47
N LEU A 554 0.29 44.65 36.64
CA LEU A 554 0.88 45.34 37.77
C LEU A 554 0.46 46.81 37.80
N ASP A 555 0.58 47.51 36.67
CA ASP A 555 0.19 48.92 36.51
C ASP A 555 -1.31 49.11 36.81
N GLY A 556 -2.16 48.18 36.36
CA GLY A 556 -3.59 48.17 36.71
C GLY A 556 -3.87 47.96 38.19
N ARG A 557 -3.06 47.15 38.89
CA ARG A 557 -3.20 46.92 40.35
C ARG A 557 -2.63 48.07 41.19
N ILE A 558 -1.58 48.74 40.70
CA ILE A 558 -1.02 49.96 41.29
C ILE A 558 -2.03 51.11 41.19
N LEU A 559 -2.65 51.31 40.01
CA LEU A 559 -3.67 52.36 39.80
C LEU A 559 -4.94 52.16 40.64
N THR A 560 -5.22 50.94 41.08
CA THR A 560 -6.40 50.59 41.91
C THR A 560 -6.08 50.51 43.41
N ASN A 561 -4.87 50.90 43.86
CA ASN A 561 -4.42 50.84 45.26
C ASN A 561 -4.60 49.46 45.92
N SER A 562 -4.58 48.39 45.13
CA SER A 562 -4.84 47.02 45.61
C SER A 562 -3.56 46.27 46.00
N LEU A 563 -2.41 46.94 46.00
CA LEU A 563 -1.13 46.40 46.44
C LEU A 563 -0.45 47.39 47.40
N PRO A 564 0.06 46.94 48.56
CA PRO A 564 0.84 47.78 49.45
C PRO A 564 2.18 48.12 48.79
N VAL A 565 2.50 49.41 48.70
CA VAL A 565 3.86 49.88 48.37
C VAL A 565 4.72 49.59 49.60
N ILE A 566 5.74 48.75 49.44
CA ILE A 566 6.73 48.53 50.49
C ILE A 566 7.68 49.72 50.47
N ASP A 567 7.73 50.45 51.58
CA ASP A 567 8.66 51.56 51.79
C ASP A 567 10.02 51.00 52.21
N ASP A 568 11.00 51.08 51.31
CA ASP A 568 12.36 50.56 51.53
C ASP A 568 13.17 51.36 52.57
N SER A 569 12.59 52.40 53.19
CA SER A 569 13.26 53.17 54.24
C SER A 569 13.47 52.40 55.56
N ALA A 570 12.93 51.19 55.69
CA ALA A 570 13.03 50.37 56.92
C ALA A 570 14.22 49.38 56.94
N TYR A 571 14.99 49.24 55.85
CA TYR A 571 16.12 48.31 55.80
C TYR A 571 17.44 48.99 56.21
N ASN A 572 17.58 49.30 57.50
CA ASN A 572 18.84 49.72 58.11
C ASN A 572 19.32 48.64 59.10
N GLY A 573 20.45 48.00 58.77
CA GLY A 573 21.39 47.42 59.73
C GLY A 573 21.18 45.95 60.12
N GLY A 574 22.01 45.09 59.57
CA GLY A 574 22.23 43.73 60.06
C GLY A 574 23.28 43.00 59.24
N ASP A 575 24.52 43.04 59.71
CA ASP A 575 25.71 42.37 59.17
C ASP A 575 25.44 40.98 58.58
N HIS A 576 25.80 40.79 57.31
CA HIS A 576 26.57 39.63 56.89
C HIS A 576 27.46 39.98 55.70
N SER A 577 28.71 40.26 56.02
CA SER A 577 29.84 40.09 55.12
C SER A 577 29.89 38.64 54.62
N SER A 578 29.57 38.40 53.35
CA SER A 578 30.38 37.52 52.49
C SER A 578 29.88 37.56 51.05
N ALA A 579 30.80 37.99 50.18
CA ALA A 579 30.94 37.56 48.80
C ALA A 579 29.72 37.68 47.87
N VAL A 580 29.54 38.87 47.28
CA VAL A 580 29.18 38.93 45.85
C VAL A 580 30.10 39.95 45.20
N GLY A 581 30.88 39.44 44.24
CA GLY A 581 31.81 40.21 43.43
C GLY A 581 31.09 41.33 42.67
N ARG A 582 31.77 42.47 42.63
CA ARG A 582 31.42 43.65 41.85
C ARG A 582 31.08 43.28 40.40
N TYR A 583 29.85 43.52 40.00
CA TYR A 583 29.51 43.81 38.62
C TYR A 583 29.44 45.34 38.51
N ILE A 584 30.44 45.95 37.86
CA ILE A 584 30.40 47.36 37.46
C ILE A 584 30.35 47.37 35.93
N PRO A 585 29.21 47.69 35.30
CA PRO A 585 29.19 48.39 34.03
C PRO A 585 29.19 49.90 34.29
N GLY A 586 30.04 50.62 33.56
CA GLY A 586 30.35 52.02 33.79
C GLY A 586 29.21 53.01 33.57
N GLY A 587 29.51 54.26 33.92
CA GLY A 587 28.67 55.41 33.63
C GLY A 587 29.27 56.67 34.25
N GLU A 588 29.82 57.53 33.40
CA GLU A 588 30.30 58.87 33.71
C GLU A 588 29.22 59.73 34.40
N THR A 589 29.64 60.55 35.37
CA THR A 589 29.23 61.96 35.56
C THR A 589 29.93 62.52 36.81
N GLY A 590 30.72 63.58 36.65
CA GLY A 590 31.39 64.33 37.72
C GLY A 590 32.81 64.72 37.36
#